data_AF-A0A9W8XHC0-F1
#
_entry.id   AF-A0A9W8XHC0-F1
#
_cell.length_a   1.000
_cell.length_b   1.000
_cell.length_c   1.000
_cell.angle_alpha   90.00
_cell.angle_beta   90.00
_cell.angle_gamma   90.00
#
_symmetry.space_group_name_H-M   'P 1'
#
loop_
_entity.id
_entity.type
_entity.pdbx_description
1 polymer ?
#
loop_
_entity_poly.entity_id
_entity_poly.type
_entity_poly.pdbx_seq_one_letter_code
_entity_poly.pdbx_strand_id
1 'polypeptide(L)'
;MPPSSASCYLTYVVAQIDHLHNEARYEPHTNATFTQRYFFDATYYKPGGPIFLYIGGETSGESRFSNLRNGIVKILAEATNGLGVILENRYYGKSWPTNDSSTDDLRFLTTDQTIADNVFFAQHATFPGVNGNESLNAPHTPWIMYGGSLAGGQVAFTMKTYNDLFAGGIAASAPAIAKWEYPSWYNPILKYGPSDCISRLVGIIDKIDEVVDSGDKAAIQEVKEVFGLGAVSDIRDFAQAISYPLGGPFDYPNPTWQELNWNPPDDSQDFYQFCSNITNPAAPANITAVDTKLAKYTQGEPWTGLGNYAAYIRGVIVPLCTSGRLDTTDEGCFNTQNATYWSNTANSADRSYLYTSCTELGAFISAPRHGPSLISRVLNGTYMQSWCEQSFPPGQYSSIPSRPDVDVINNYGGLDIHAPKLALIDGEADVWVDLTFHSHDKPGIRVSSDKYPSYLIAGAGHHWDSSPRTGVKSVEEEPDYIREAHLWEIRTAKRWIAAWGKGGY
;
A
#
# COMPACT_ATOMS: atom_id res chain seq x y z
N MET A 1 -15.19 8.61 -22.80
CA MET A 1 -14.28 9.04 -23.89
C MET A 1 -13.09 9.71 -23.23
N PRO A 2 -11.85 9.23 -23.40
CA PRO A 2 -10.71 9.91 -22.81
C PRO A 2 -10.46 11.20 -23.61
N PRO A 3 -10.26 12.35 -22.94
CA PRO A 3 -9.82 13.55 -23.62
C PRO A 3 -8.44 13.32 -24.23
N SER A 4 -8.31 13.65 -25.51
CA SER A 4 -7.07 13.60 -26.26
C SER A 4 -6.11 14.71 -25.80
N SER A 5 -4.99 14.34 -25.17
CA SER A 5 -3.64 14.89 -25.41
C SER A 5 -2.65 14.43 -24.33
N ALA A 6 -1.95 13.33 -24.59
CA ALA A 6 -0.55 13.08 -24.24
C ALA A 6 -0.16 11.70 -24.77
N SER A 7 1.00 11.62 -25.41
CA SER A 7 1.60 10.49 -26.10
C SER A 7 2.08 9.40 -25.13
N CYS A 8 1.16 8.76 -24.41
CA CYS A 8 1.48 7.58 -23.61
C CYS A 8 1.50 6.35 -24.54
N TYR A 9 2.69 5.82 -24.81
CA TYR A 9 2.88 4.65 -25.67
C TYR A 9 2.87 3.37 -24.84
N LEU A 10 2.07 2.39 -25.26
CA LEU A 10 2.05 1.04 -24.70
C LEU A 10 3.07 0.15 -25.42
N THR A 11 3.88 -0.57 -24.66
CA THR A 11 4.91 -1.49 -25.18
C THR A 11 5.18 -2.60 -24.17
N TYR A 12 6.03 -3.56 -24.54
CA TYR A 12 6.30 -4.78 -23.79
C TYR A 12 7.78 -5.13 -23.84
N VAL A 13 8.29 -5.69 -22.74
CA VAL A 13 9.60 -6.34 -22.67
C VAL A 13 9.37 -7.84 -22.45
N VAL A 14 10.22 -8.68 -23.03
CA VAL A 14 10.20 -10.12 -22.77
C VAL A 14 11.19 -10.41 -21.66
N ALA A 15 10.70 -10.71 -20.47
CA ALA A 15 11.49 -10.99 -19.27
C ALA A 15 11.45 -12.48 -18.93
N GLN A 16 12.45 -12.97 -18.19
CA GLN A 16 12.44 -14.33 -17.65
C GLN A 16 11.43 -14.46 -16.53
N ILE A 17 10.73 -15.59 -16.45
CA ILE A 17 9.90 -15.92 -15.29
C ILE A 17 10.79 -16.13 -14.06
N ASP A 18 11.90 -16.84 -14.24
CA ASP A 18 12.87 -17.15 -13.19
C ASP A 18 14.26 -16.58 -13.53
N HIS A 19 14.68 -15.52 -12.82
CA HIS A 19 16.01 -14.94 -12.98
C HIS A 19 17.08 -15.66 -12.14
N LEU A 20 16.70 -16.49 -11.16
CA LEU A 20 17.56 -16.92 -10.05
C LEU A 20 17.67 -18.46 -10.00
N HIS A 21 18.29 -19.02 -11.05
CA HIS A 21 18.45 -20.48 -11.27
C HIS A 21 19.36 -21.22 -10.27
N ASN A 22 19.88 -20.50 -9.29
CA ASN A 22 20.82 -20.97 -8.27
C ASN A 22 20.21 -20.96 -6.87
N GLU A 23 18.94 -20.55 -6.73
CA GLU A 23 18.21 -20.47 -5.47
C GLU A 23 17.18 -21.61 -5.39
N ALA A 24 17.34 -22.49 -4.40
CA ALA A 24 16.51 -23.70 -4.26
C ALA A 24 15.01 -23.40 -4.13
N ARG A 25 14.63 -22.21 -3.63
CA ARG A 25 13.22 -21.80 -3.47
C ARG A 25 12.44 -21.70 -4.79
N TYR A 26 13.13 -21.61 -5.93
CA TYR A 26 12.50 -21.52 -7.25
C TYR A 26 12.45 -22.85 -8.01
N GLU A 27 13.00 -23.93 -7.43
CA GLU A 27 12.92 -25.26 -8.06
C GLU A 27 11.45 -25.75 -8.20
N PRO A 28 11.11 -26.45 -9.31
CA PRO A 28 11.94 -26.65 -10.49
C PRO A 28 12.08 -25.35 -11.29
N HIS A 29 13.32 -25.06 -11.67
CA HIS A 29 13.67 -23.86 -12.45
C HIS A 29 13.06 -23.90 -13.85
N THR A 30 12.89 -22.71 -14.45
CA THR A 30 12.34 -22.55 -15.79
C THR A 30 13.05 -21.45 -16.58
N ASN A 31 13.34 -21.72 -17.85
CA ASN A 31 13.83 -20.72 -18.81
C ASN A 31 12.67 -20.08 -19.60
N ALA A 32 11.43 -20.25 -19.14
CA ALA A 32 10.27 -19.65 -19.77
C ALA A 32 10.26 -18.13 -19.53
N THR A 33 9.65 -17.42 -20.46
CA THR A 33 9.57 -15.97 -20.46
C THR A 33 8.12 -15.50 -20.40
N PHE A 34 7.92 -14.27 -19.95
CA PHE A 34 6.64 -13.59 -20.00
C PHE A 34 6.79 -12.18 -20.56
N THR A 35 5.68 -11.61 -21.03
CA THR A 35 5.63 -10.23 -21.50
C THR A 35 5.29 -9.30 -20.35
N GLN A 36 6.24 -8.48 -19.95
CA GLN A 36 6.02 -7.44 -18.96
C GLN A 36 5.64 -6.14 -19.66
N ARG A 37 4.50 -5.56 -19.25
CA ARG A 37 3.90 -4.37 -19.83
C ARG A 37 4.56 -3.12 -19.27
N TYR A 38 4.81 -2.14 -20.11
CA TYR A 38 5.24 -0.81 -19.67
C TYR A 38 4.68 0.27 -20.58
N PHE A 39 4.71 1.48 -20.06
CA PHE A 39 4.23 2.68 -20.71
C PHE A 39 5.28 3.76 -20.65
N PHE A 40 5.38 4.59 -21.67
CA PHE A 40 6.28 5.74 -21.62
C PHE A 40 5.68 6.99 -22.25
N ASP A 41 6.15 8.14 -21.77
CA ASP A 41 5.82 9.45 -22.29
C ASP A 41 7.11 10.25 -22.57
N ALA A 42 7.33 10.53 -23.85
CA ALA A 42 8.50 11.25 -24.35
C ALA A 42 8.25 12.77 -24.52
N THR A 43 7.12 13.31 -24.04
CA THR A 43 6.74 14.72 -24.21
C THR A 43 7.84 15.71 -23.82
N TYR A 44 8.59 15.42 -22.75
CA TYR A 44 9.65 16.30 -22.22
C TYR A 44 11.07 15.86 -22.60
N TYR A 45 11.22 14.70 -23.23
CA TYR A 45 12.53 14.11 -23.46
C TYR A 45 13.34 14.91 -24.49
N LYS A 46 14.62 15.12 -24.17
CA LYS A 46 15.63 15.60 -25.13
C LYS A 46 16.79 14.59 -25.19
N PRO A 47 17.47 14.44 -26.34
CA PRO A 47 18.62 13.54 -26.44
C PRO A 47 19.65 13.77 -25.33
N GLY A 48 20.05 12.70 -24.64
CA GLY A 48 20.95 12.73 -23.48
C GLY A 48 20.25 13.02 -22.14
N GLY A 49 18.93 13.18 -22.12
CA GLY A 49 18.12 13.30 -20.90
C GLY A 49 18.02 12.00 -20.11
N PRO A 50 17.67 12.06 -18.81
CA PRO A 50 17.51 10.89 -17.96
C PRO A 50 16.23 10.11 -18.25
N ILE A 51 16.16 8.90 -17.73
CA ILE A 51 14.95 8.06 -17.72
C ILE A 51 14.43 7.98 -16.29
N PHE A 52 13.17 8.37 -16.09
CA PHE A 52 12.47 8.21 -14.82
C PHE A 52 11.60 6.97 -14.87
N LEU A 53 12.04 5.93 -14.16
CA LEU A 53 11.37 4.64 -14.08
C LEU A 53 10.46 4.59 -12.85
N TYR A 54 9.16 4.73 -13.07
CA TYR A 54 8.14 4.53 -12.05
C TYR A 54 7.77 3.04 -11.95
N ILE A 55 7.98 2.44 -10.79
CA ILE A 55 7.60 1.05 -10.51
C ILE A 55 6.11 1.00 -10.15
N GLY A 56 5.35 0.16 -10.87
CA GLY A 56 3.89 0.16 -10.84
C GLY A 56 3.26 -0.24 -9.50
N GLY A 57 3.98 -1.02 -8.69
CA GLY A 57 3.47 -1.57 -7.44
C GLY A 57 2.39 -2.63 -7.70
N GLU A 58 1.41 -2.68 -6.81
CA GLU A 58 0.44 -3.76 -6.65
C GLU A 58 -0.82 -3.54 -7.49
N THR A 59 -0.65 -2.99 -8.68
CA THR A 59 -1.77 -2.59 -9.54
C THR A 59 -1.41 -2.62 -11.02
N SER A 60 -2.41 -2.43 -11.87
CA SER A 60 -2.21 -2.19 -13.29
C SER A 60 -1.36 -0.93 -13.51
N GLY A 61 -0.43 -0.94 -14.46
CA GLY A 61 0.35 0.25 -14.84
C GLY A 61 -0.52 1.44 -15.27
N GLU A 62 -1.74 1.18 -15.75
CA GLU A 62 -2.72 2.21 -16.10
C GLU A 62 -3.17 3.03 -14.88
N SER A 63 -3.22 2.40 -13.69
CA SER A 63 -3.53 3.07 -12.42
C SER A 63 -2.46 4.10 -12.02
N ARG A 64 -1.29 4.09 -12.68
CA ARG A 64 -0.19 5.03 -12.43
C ARG A 64 -0.10 6.15 -13.48
N PHE A 65 -1.03 6.22 -14.44
CA PHE A 65 -0.98 7.25 -15.50
C PHE A 65 -1.02 8.69 -14.99
N SER A 66 -1.62 8.94 -13.83
CA SER A 66 -1.53 10.24 -13.16
C SER A 66 -0.08 10.68 -12.97
N ASN A 67 0.84 9.78 -12.61
CA ASN A 67 2.25 10.10 -12.41
C ASN A 67 2.93 10.66 -13.68
N LEU A 68 2.60 10.12 -14.86
CA LEU A 68 3.09 10.62 -16.15
C LEU A 68 2.42 11.93 -16.57
N ARG A 69 1.14 12.13 -16.22
CA ARG A 69 0.32 13.25 -16.71
C ARG A 69 0.37 14.50 -15.84
N ASN A 70 0.41 14.33 -14.52
CA ASN A 70 0.35 15.43 -13.57
C ASN A 70 1.05 15.17 -12.21
N GLY A 71 1.55 13.96 -11.94
CA GLY A 71 2.29 13.64 -10.70
C GLY A 71 3.82 13.78 -10.83
N ILE A 72 4.54 13.03 -10.00
CA ILE A 72 5.99 13.18 -9.79
C ILE A 72 6.85 12.91 -11.03
N VAL A 73 6.49 11.91 -11.86
CA VAL A 73 7.29 11.60 -13.06
C VAL A 73 7.26 12.75 -14.04
N LYS A 74 6.09 13.39 -14.24
CA LYS A 74 6.00 14.63 -15.02
C LYS A 74 6.89 15.72 -14.43
N ILE A 75 6.81 15.97 -13.12
CA ILE A 75 7.58 17.02 -12.44
C ILE A 75 9.08 16.84 -12.74
N LEU A 76 9.60 15.63 -12.54
CA LEU A 76 11.00 15.33 -12.73
C LEU A 76 11.41 15.36 -14.20
N ALA A 77 10.60 14.78 -15.10
CA ALA A 77 10.86 14.77 -16.54
C ALA A 77 10.90 16.18 -17.13
N GLU A 78 9.94 17.03 -16.79
CA GLU A 78 9.88 18.43 -17.23
C GLU A 78 11.06 19.24 -16.71
N ALA A 79 11.46 19.06 -15.45
CA ALA A 79 12.55 19.79 -14.84
C ALA A 79 13.95 19.39 -15.35
N THR A 80 14.08 18.25 -16.01
CA THR A 80 15.38 17.66 -16.39
C THR A 80 15.48 17.25 -17.86
N ASN A 81 14.42 17.44 -18.65
CA ASN A 81 14.27 16.97 -20.03
C ASN A 81 14.32 15.44 -20.15
N GLY A 82 13.72 14.74 -19.19
CA GLY A 82 13.73 13.28 -19.09
C GLY A 82 12.59 12.59 -19.82
N LEU A 83 12.73 11.27 -19.94
CA LEU A 83 11.71 10.34 -20.42
C LEU A 83 10.98 9.73 -19.22
N GLY A 84 9.65 9.82 -19.19
CA GLY A 84 8.84 9.18 -18.15
C GLY A 84 8.47 7.75 -18.54
N VAL A 85 8.63 6.80 -17.63
CA VAL A 85 8.31 5.38 -17.86
C VAL A 85 7.55 4.83 -16.67
N ILE A 86 6.50 4.03 -16.91
CA ILE A 86 5.82 3.21 -15.90
C ILE A 86 6.08 1.74 -16.27
N LEU A 87 6.70 0.99 -15.37
CA LEU A 87 6.85 -0.46 -15.48
C LEU A 87 5.79 -1.15 -14.64
N GLU A 88 4.98 -2.01 -15.25
CA GLU A 88 4.04 -2.85 -14.51
C GLU A 88 4.77 -4.03 -13.85
N ASN A 89 4.53 -4.27 -12.58
CA ASN A 89 5.17 -5.36 -11.85
C ASN A 89 4.70 -6.74 -12.35
N ARG A 90 5.56 -7.76 -12.22
CA ARG A 90 5.15 -9.15 -12.38
C ARG A 90 3.96 -9.48 -11.48
N TYR A 91 3.02 -10.28 -11.98
CA TYR A 91 1.76 -10.66 -11.32
C TYR A 91 0.77 -9.50 -11.06
N TYR A 92 0.88 -8.39 -11.81
CA TYR A 92 -0.12 -7.32 -11.74
C TYR A 92 -0.55 -6.87 -13.14
N GLY A 93 -1.79 -6.36 -13.22
CA GLY A 93 -2.39 -5.85 -14.45
C GLY A 93 -2.44 -6.87 -15.59
N LYS A 94 -1.52 -6.75 -16.56
CA LYS A 94 -1.38 -7.67 -17.71
C LYS A 94 -0.02 -8.36 -17.76
N SER A 95 0.81 -8.21 -16.73
CA SER A 95 2.17 -8.73 -16.67
C SER A 95 2.21 -10.03 -15.86
N TRP A 96 1.57 -11.08 -16.37
CA TRP A 96 1.43 -12.38 -15.69
C TRP A 96 2.48 -13.37 -16.16
N PRO A 97 3.38 -13.85 -15.28
CA PRO A 97 4.36 -14.88 -15.64
C PRO A 97 3.74 -16.24 -15.99
N THR A 98 2.61 -16.55 -15.38
CA THR A 98 1.93 -17.85 -15.45
C THR A 98 0.45 -17.70 -15.80
N ASN A 99 -0.20 -18.81 -16.17
CA ASN A 99 -1.62 -18.80 -16.57
C ASN A 99 -2.55 -18.58 -15.37
N ASP A 100 -2.13 -18.97 -14.18
CA ASP A 100 -2.84 -18.74 -12.93
C ASP A 100 -1.88 -18.35 -11.80
N SER A 101 -2.45 -18.06 -10.65
CA SER A 101 -1.77 -17.69 -9.41
C SER A 101 -1.91 -18.83 -8.38
N SER A 102 -1.73 -20.08 -8.81
CA SER A 102 -1.60 -21.21 -7.89
C SER A 102 -0.39 -21.04 -6.97
N THR A 103 -0.36 -21.76 -5.84
CA THR A 103 0.77 -21.67 -4.87
C THR A 103 2.10 -22.02 -5.52
N ASP A 104 2.12 -22.98 -6.45
CA ASP A 104 3.31 -23.35 -7.20
C ASP A 104 3.76 -22.23 -8.14
N ASP A 105 2.82 -21.64 -8.88
CA ASP A 105 3.13 -20.60 -9.86
C ASP A 105 3.51 -19.27 -9.20
N LEU A 106 2.96 -18.97 -8.01
CA LEU A 106 3.32 -17.80 -7.23
C LEU A 106 4.71 -17.88 -6.59
N ARG A 107 5.42 -19.01 -6.65
CA ARG A 107 6.80 -19.11 -6.12
C ARG A 107 7.78 -18.11 -6.77
N PHE A 108 7.45 -17.59 -7.95
CA PHE A 108 8.23 -16.55 -8.64
C PHE A 108 7.76 -15.11 -8.33
N LEU A 109 6.71 -14.92 -7.53
CA LEU A 109 6.32 -13.62 -6.96
C LEU A 109 7.10 -13.39 -5.67
N THR A 110 8.30 -12.84 -5.79
CA THR A 110 9.21 -12.60 -4.67
C THR A 110 9.94 -11.28 -4.87
N THR A 111 10.36 -10.66 -3.78
CA THR A 111 11.11 -9.40 -3.79
C THR A 111 12.34 -9.48 -4.70
N ASP A 112 13.11 -10.57 -4.61
CA ASP A 112 14.34 -10.74 -5.38
C ASP A 112 14.09 -10.86 -6.89
N GLN A 113 13.03 -11.58 -7.28
CA GLN A 113 12.64 -11.70 -8.67
C GLN A 113 12.14 -10.36 -9.24
N THR A 114 11.45 -9.53 -8.44
CA THR A 114 11.05 -8.19 -8.87
C THR A 114 12.24 -7.23 -8.98
N ILE A 115 13.23 -7.33 -8.09
CA ILE A 115 14.49 -6.58 -8.24
C ILE A 115 15.19 -6.98 -9.54
N ALA A 116 15.23 -8.27 -9.86
CA ALA A 116 15.80 -8.77 -11.10
C ALA A 116 15.05 -8.26 -12.34
N ASP A 117 13.72 -8.20 -12.32
CA ASP A 117 12.92 -7.57 -13.39
C ASP A 117 13.28 -6.09 -13.58
N ASN A 118 13.41 -5.33 -12.50
CA ASN A 118 13.72 -3.90 -12.58
C ASN A 118 15.09 -3.67 -13.25
N VAL A 119 16.09 -4.47 -12.86
CA VAL A 119 17.44 -4.44 -13.44
C VAL A 119 17.41 -4.86 -14.91
N PHE A 120 16.75 -5.98 -15.20
CA PHE A 120 16.63 -6.51 -16.56
C PHE A 120 15.94 -5.49 -17.48
N PHE A 121 14.86 -4.88 -17.02
CA PHE A 121 14.12 -3.86 -17.77
C PHE A 121 15.01 -2.66 -18.09
N ALA A 122 15.71 -2.09 -17.11
CA ALA A 122 16.57 -0.93 -17.33
C ALA A 122 17.67 -1.20 -18.39
N GLN A 123 18.15 -2.44 -18.47
CA GLN A 123 19.18 -2.87 -19.42
C GLN A 123 18.64 -3.23 -20.82
N HIS A 124 17.34 -3.54 -20.96
CA HIS A 124 16.79 -4.11 -22.20
C HIS A 124 15.57 -3.36 -22.77
N ALA A 125 15.06 -2.34 -22.07
CA ALA A 125 13.92 -1.55 -22.54
C ALA A 125 14.17 -0.91 -23.91
N THR A 126 13.11 -0.77 -24.71
CA THR A 126 13.16 -0.08 -25.99
C THR A 126 12.11 1.03 -26.02
N PHE A 127 12.40 2.14 -26.68
CA PHE A 127 11.48 3.28 -26.72
C PHE A 127 11.22 3.68 -28.17
N PRO A 128 10.32 2.96 -28.88
CA PRO A 128 10.04 3.24 -30.29
C PRO A 128 9.62 4.69 -30.52
N GLY A 129 10.22 5.34 -31.51
CA GLY A 129 9.93 6.75 -31.84
C GLY A 129 10.67 7.77 -30.97
N VAL A 130 11.45 7.34 -29.97
CA VAL A 130 12.35 8.21 -29.21
C VAL A 130 13.70 8.28 -29.93
N ASN A 131 13.99 9.42 -30.55
CA ASN A 131 15.21 9.62 -31.33
C ASN A 131 16.43 9.90 -30.43
N GLY A 132 17.52 9.17 -30.64
CA GLY A 132 18.83 9.37 -30.01
C GLY A 132 19.88 8.53 -30.73
N ASN A 133 21.13 9.01 -30.78
CA ASN A 133 22.24 8.29 -31.43
C ASN A 133 22.89 7.23 -30.50
N GLU A 134 22.40 7.09 -29.27
CA GLU A 134 22.99 6.27 -28.20
C GLU A 134 21.95 5.36 -27.57
N SER A 135 22.41 4.27 -26.94
CA SER A 135 21.54 3.34 -26.20
C SER A 135 20.91 4.04 -25.00
N LEU A 136 19.58 3.92 -24.90
CA LEU A 136 18.80 4.39 -23.75
C LEU A 136 18.88 3.45 -22.54
N ASN A 137 19.64 2.36 -22.63
CA ASN A 137 19.72 1.37 -21.57
C ASN A 137 20.72 1.74 -20.48
N ALA A 138 20.46 1.28 -19.26
CA ALA A 138 21.42 1.33 -18.18
C ALA A 138 22.63 0.40 -18.48
N PRO A 139 23.86 0.74 -18.06
CA PRO A 139 24.26 1.95 -17.32
C PRO A 139 24.66 3.13 -18.23
N HIS A 140 24.32 3.13 -19.52
CA HIS A 140 24.80 4.17 -20.44
C HIS A 140 24.05 5.50 -20.29
N THR A 141 22.73 5.41 -20.12
CA THR A 141 21.84 6.56 -19.85
C THR A 141 21.60 6.71 -18.33
N PRO A 142 21.45 7.92 -17.76
CA PRO A 142 21.09 8.07 -16.36
C PRO A 142 19.65 7.63 -16.09
N TRP A 143 19.47 6.49 -15.42
CA TRP A 143 18.17 6.03 -14.94
C TRP A 143 17.94 6.44 -13.48
N ILE A 144 16.79 7.04 -13.18
CA ILE A 144 16.33 7.32 -11.82
C ILE A 144 15.05 6.53 -11.57
N MET A 145 15.07 5.67 -10.56
CA MET A 145 13.90 4.91 -10.16
C MET A 145 12.99 5.72 -9.22
N TYR A 146 11.68 5.48 -9.29
CA TYR A 146 10.69 5.99 -8.36
C TYR A 146 9.69 4.89 -8.01
N GLY A 147 9.28 4.81 -6.74
CA GLY A 147 8.22 3.91 -6.30
C GLY A 147 7.60 4.40 -5.00
N GLY A 148 6.28 4.22 -4.85
CA GLY A 148 5.53 4.46 -3.62
C GLY A 148 5.07 3.15 -2.98
N SER A 149 4.98 3.06 -1.65
CA SER A 149 4.49 1.85 -0.96
C SER A 149 5.38 0.62 -1.21
N LEU A 150 4.85 -0.58 -1.49
CA LEU A 150 5.67 -1.75 -1.87
C LEU A 150 6.62 -1.44 -3.03
N ALA A 151 6.20 -0.64 -4.02
CA ALA A 151 7.07 -0.20 -5.09
C ALA A 151 8.22 0.67 -4.57
N GLY A 152 8.00 1.47 -3.53
CA GLY A 152 9.05 2.20 -2.82
C GLY A 152 10.05 1.26 -2.15
N GLY A 153 9.57 0.20 -1.50
CA GLY A 153 10.41 -0.88 -0.98
C GLY A 153 11.26 -1.51 -2.08
N GLN A 154 10.64 -1.88 -3.21
CA GLN A 154 11.33 -2.44 -4.38
C GLN A 154 12.41 -1.51 -4.94
N VAL A 155 12.16 -0.18 -4.98
CA VAL A 155 13.19 0.80 -5.34
C VAL A 155 14.33 0.81 -4.33
N ALA A 156 14.04 0.86 -3.03
CA ALA A 156 15.06 0.87 -1.99
C ALA A 156 15.94 -0.38 -2.04
N PHE A 157 15.34 -1.56 -2.22
CA PHE A 157 16.05 -2.84 -2.30
C PHE A 157 16.84 -2.96 -3.61
N THR A 158 16.28 -2.51 -4.74
CA THR A 158 17.01 -2.47 -6.02
C THR A 158 18.23 -1.55 -5.91
N MET A 159 18.08 -0.36 -5.33
CA MET A 159 19.18 0.58 -5.12
C MET A 159 20.21 0.10 -4.11
N LYS A 160 19.81 -0.74 -3.14
CA LYS A 160 20.72 -1.38 -2.18
C LYS A 160 21.62 -2.42 -2.86
N THR A 161 21.08 -3.15 -3.83
CA THR A 161 21.76 -4.29 -4.46
C THR A 161 22.48 -3.91 -5.77
N TYR A 162 21.89 -3.04 -6.58
CA TYR A 162 22.35 -2.70 -7.94
C TYR A 162 22.58 -1.20 -8.12
N ASN A 163 23.08 -0.54 -7.07
CA ASN A 163 23.26 0.91 -7.02
C ASN A 163 24.02 1.54 -8.21
N ASP A 164 25.03 0.83 -8.71
CA ASP A 164 25.93 1.32 -9.76
C ASP A 164 25.26 1.35 -11.15
N LEU A 165 24.15 0.64 -11.32
CA LEU A 165 23.39 0.62 -12.57
C LEU A 165 22.54 1.89 -12.76
N PHE A 166 22.20 2.56 -11.66
CA PHE A 166 21.26 3.68 -11.65
C PHE A 166 21.93 4.99 -11.23
N ALA A 167 21.47 6.09 -11.82
CA ALA A 167 21.85 7.44 -11.40
C ALA A 167 21.27 7.78 -10.02
N GLY A 168 20.10 7.24 -9.68
CA GLY A 168 19.55 7.31 -8.33
C GLY A 168 18.20 6.61 -8.21
N GLY A 169 17.62 6.65 -7.02
CA GLY A 169 16.29 6.11 -6.77
C GLY A 169 15.58 6.87 -5.65
N ILE A 170 14.29 7.12 -5.82
CA ILE A 170 13.42 7.77 -4.84
C ILE A 170 12.42 6.72 -4.36
N ALA A 171 12.56 6.33 -3.10
CA ALA A 171 11.71 5.36 -2.43
C ALA A 171 10.77 6.13 -1.49
N ALA A 172 9.52 6.29 -1.94
CA ALA A 172 8.50 7.05 -1.25
C ALA A 172 7.62 6.14 -0.37
N SER A 173 7.44 6.49 0.90
CA SER A 173 6.63 5.72 1.86
C SER A 173 6.94 4.23 1.80
N ALA A 174 8.23 3.91 1.77
CA ALA A 174 8.74 2.60 1.40
C ALA A 174 8.80 1.68 2.61
N PRO A 175 8.01 0.59 2.69
CA PRO A 175 8.12 -0.40 3.75
C PRO A 175 9.49 -1.10 3.62
N ALA A 176 10.46 -0.63 4.38
CA ALA A 176 11.82 -1.15 4.43
C ALA A 176 11.95 -2.26 5.49
N ILE A 177 10.93 -2.43 6.33
CA ILE A 177 10.81 -3.50 7.31
C ILE A 177 9.56 -4.32 7.09
N ALA A 178 9.72 -5.62 7.23
CA ALA A 178 8.66 -6.59 7.37
C ALA A 178 8.45 -6.95 8.85
N LYS A 179 7.18 -7.08 9.26
CA LYS A 179 6.76 -7.51 10.60
C LYS A 179 5.64 -8.54 10.45
N TRP A 180 5.53 -9.51 11.35
CA TRP A 180 4.40 -10.44 11.28
C TRP A 180 3.06 -9.72 11.53
N GLU A 181 2.96 -8.97 12.63
CA GLU A 181 1.80 -8.14 12.97
C GLU A 181 2.18 -6.66 12.88
N TYR A 182 1.25 -5.82 12.43
CA TYR A 182 1.44 -4.38 12.30
C TYR A 182 0.29 -3.58 12.94
N PRO A 183 0.16 -3.62 14.29
CA PRO A 183 -0.87 -2.85 14.98
C PRO A 183 -0.65 -1.34 14.93
N SER A 184 0.60 -0.92 14.73
CA SER A 184 0.97 0.49 14.59
C SER A 184 0.38 1.16 13.35
N TRP A 185 -0.22 0.41 12.41
CA TRP A 185 -0.94 0.98 11.27
C TRP A 185 -2.00 2.01 11.70
N TYR A 186 -2.64 1.80 12.86
CA TYR A 186 -3.64 2.70 13.43
C TYR A 186 -3.05 3.88 14.23
N ASN A 187 -1.73 3.93 14.47
CA ASN A 187 -1.12 4.98 15.29
C ASN A 187 -1.35 6.39 14.74
N PRO A 188 -1.21 6.66 13.43
CA PRO A 188 -1.48 8.00 12.89
C PRO A 188 -2.94 8.42 13.08
N ILE A 189 -3.89 7.49 12.94
CA ILE A 189 -5.32 7.76 13.15
C ILE A 189 -5.57 8.10 14.63
N LEU A 190 -4.98 7.33 15.56
CA LEU A 190 -5.05 7.61 17.00
C LEU A 190 -4.46 8.98 17.36
N LYS A 191 -3.36 9.37 16.70
CA LYS A 191 -2.58 10.57 17.04
C LYS A 191 -3.17 11.84 16.41
N TYR A 192 -3.63 11.77 15.17
CA TYR A 192 -3.99 12.93 14.35
C TYR A 192 -5.48 13.01 14.01
N GLY A 193 -6.26 11.94 14.22
CA GLY A 193 -7.70 11.93 13.98
C GLY A 193 -8.49 12.83 14.94
N PRO A 194 -9.75 13.18 14.60
CA PRO A 194 -10.60 14.00 15.48
C PRO A 194 -10.75 13.37 16.87
N SER A 195 -10.22 14.04 17.90
CA SER A 195 -10.03 13.45 19.23
C SER A 195 -11.30 12.88 19.88
N ASP A 196 -12.46 13.50 19.63
CA ASP A 196 -13.76 13.04 20.12
C ASP A 196 -14.24 11.78 19.39
N CYS A 197 -14.03 11.70 18.07
CA CYS A 197 -14.25 10.49 17.28
C CYS A 197 -13.38 9.34 17.79
N ILE A 198 -12.08 9.58 17.94
CA ILE A 198 -11.10 8.61 18.42
C ILE A 198 -11.46 8.10 19.82
N SER A 199 -11.79 8.99 20.76
CA SER A 199 -12.18 8.57 22.12
C SER A 199 -13.44 7.71 22.16
N ARG A 200 -14.43 7.99 21.29
CA ARG A 200 -15.66 7.19 21.19
C ARG A 200 -15.37 5.81 20.62
N LEU A 201 -14.57 5.74 19.55
CA LEU A 201 -14.16 4.48 18.95
C LEU A 201 -13.41 3.61 19.96
N VAL A 202 -12.38 4.13 20.62
CA VAL A 202 -11.62 3.40 21.65
C VAL A 202 -12.55 2.89 22.76
N GLY A 203 -13.40 3.77 23.30
CA GLY A 203 -14.31 3.41 24.39
C GLY A 203 -15.37 2.37 23.99
N ILE A 204 -15.87 2.41 22.75
CA ILE A 204 -16.83 1.42 22.24
C ILE A 204 -16.12 0.09 21.97
N ILE A 205 -14.94 0.11 21.35
CA ILE A 205 -14.18 -1.10 21.02
C ILE A 205 -13.72 -1.82 22.29
N ASP A 206 -13.24 -1.12 23.32
CA ASP A 206 -12.86 -1.74 24.58
C ASP A 206 -14.06 -2.45 25.24
N LYS A 207 -15.27 -1.88 25.11
CA LYS A 207 -16.50 -2.51 25.61
C LYS A 207 -16.97 -3.69 24.76
N ILE A 208 -16.77 -3.65 23.44
CA ILE A 208 -16.99 -4.81 22.56
C ILE A 208 -16.05 -5.95 22.98
N ASP A 209 -14.77 -5.64 23.20
CA ASP A 209 -13.78 -6.63 23.65
C ASP A 209 -14.14 -7.21 25.02
N GLU A 210 -14.60 -6.40 25.99
CA GLU A 210 -15.10 -6.88 27.29
C GLU A 210 -16.26 -7.89 27.12
N VAL A 211 -17.21 -7.61 26.21
CA VAL A 211 -18.31 -8.53 25.91
C VAL A 211 -17.81 -9.81 25.25
N VAL A 212 -16.88 -9.70 24.30
CA VAL A 212 -16.30 -10.88 23.62
C VAL A 212 -15.52 -11.76 24.60
N ASP A 213 -14.69 -11.16 25.45
CA ASP A 213 -13.87 -11.85 26.46
C ASP A 213 -14.71 -12.56 27.52
N SER A 214 -15.93 -12.09 27.78
CA SER A 214 -16.88 -12.77 28.69
C SER A 214 -17.32 -14.16 28.20
N GLY A 215 -17.23 -14.41 26.88
CA GLY A 215 -17.71 -15.63 26.25
C GLY A 215 -19.25 -15.78 26.21
N ASP A 216 -20.02 -14.75 26.60
CA ASP A 216 -21.48 -14.78 26.54
C ASP A 216 -21.96 -14.63 25.08
N LYS A 217 -22.35 -15.76 24.50
CA LYS A 217 -22.84 -15.83 23.12
C LYS A 217 -24.10 -14.99 22.87
N ALA A 218 -24.98 -14.84 23.86
CA ALA A 218 -26.17 -14.02 23.72
C ALA A 218 -25.80 -12.52 23.72
N ALA A 219 -24.88 -12.11 24.61
CA ALA A 219 -24.37 -10.74 24.63
C ALA A 219 -23.64 -10.37 23.34
N ILE A 220 -22.77 -11.25 22.84
CA ILE A 220 -22.08 -11.07 21.55
C ILE A 220 -23.08 -10.96 20.40
N GLN A 221 -24.13 -11.79 20.40
CA GLN A 221 -25.19 -11.71 19.40
C GLN A 221 -25.95 -10.38 19.45
N GLU A 222 -26.29 -9.88 20.64
CA GLU A 222 -26.92 -8.56 20.80
C GLU A 222 -26.02 -7.42 20.30
N VAL A 223 -24.70 -7.49 20.53
CA VAL A 223 -23.73 -6.54 19.95
C VAL A 223 -23.83 -6.55 18.43
N LYS A 224 -23.73 -7.72 17.79
CA LYS A 224 -23.81 -7.84 16.31
C LYS A 224 -25.14 -7.32 15.77
N GLU A 225 -26.25 -7.60 16.44
CA GLU A 225 -27.59 -7.13 16.07
C GLU A 225 -27.70 -5.60 16.11
N VAL A 226 -27.07 -4.94 17.08
CA VAL A 226 -27.03 -3.46 17.13
C VAL A 226 -26.43 -2.91 15.84
N PHE A 227 -25.38 -3.50 15.28
CA PHE A 227 -24.77 -3.05 14.03
C PHE A 227 -25.50 -3.55 12.76
N GLY A 228 -26.57 -4.35 12.89
CA GLY A 228 -27.25 -4.97 11.75
C GLY A 228 -26.46 -6.13 11.12
N LEU A 229 -25.46 -6.66 11.83
CA LEU A 229 -24.58 -7.74 11.40
C LEU A 229 -24.86 -9.04 12.15
N GLY A 230 -26.05 -9.19 12.75
CA GLY A 230 -26.42 -10.35 13.55
C GLY A 230 -26.36 -11.70 12.80
N ALA A 231 -26.45 -11.67 11.47
CA ALA A 231 -26.34 -12.87 10.64
C ALA A 231 -24.89 -13.35 10.43
N VAL A 232 -23.89 -12.47 10.61
CA VAL A 232 -22.48 -12.82 10.46
C VAL A 232 -22.07 -13.77 11.58
N SER A 233 -21.55 -14.95 11.23
CA SER A 233 -21.30 -16.03 12.20
C SER A 233 -20.00 -15.83 12.97
N ASP A 234 -18.89 -15.55 12.28
CA ASP A 234 -17.58 -15.32 12.89
C ASP A 234 -17.49 -13.93 13.53
N ILE A 235 -17.00 -13.86 14.77
CA ILE A 235 -16.82 -12.59 15.48
C ILE A 235 -15.75 -11.70 14.84
N ARG A 236 -14.76 -12.30 14.18
CA ARG A 236 -13.67 -11.60 13.50
C ARG A 236 -14.17 -10.94 12.23
N ASP A 237 -15.06 -11.59 11.50
CA ASP A 237 -15.73 -11.02 10.32
C ASP A 237 -16.64 -9.84 10.69
N PHE A 238 -17.37 -9.96 11.81
CA PHE A 238 -18.09 -8.82 12.40
C PHE A 238 -17.14 -7.66 12.74
N ALA A 239 -16.04 -7.95 13.45
CA ALA A 239 -15.06 -6.96 13.88
C ALA A 239 -14.40 -6.26 12.68
N GLN A 240 -14.08 -7.00 11.62
CA GLN A 240 -13.54 -6.46 10.38
C GLN A 240 -14.56 -5.54 9.71
N ALA A 241 -15.82 -5.96 9.56
CA ALA A 241 -16.86 -5.16 8.92
C ALA A 241 -17.08 -3.80 9.60
N ILE A 242 -17.05 -3.74 10.94
CA ILE A 242 -17.19 -2.47 11.66
C ILE A 242 -15.93 -1.59 11.55
N SER A 243 -14.76 -2.18 11.29
CA SER A 243 -13.49 -1.45 11.12
C SER A 243 -13.30 -0.77 9.76
N TYR A 244 -14.09 -1.13 8.74
CA TYR A 244 -13.96 -0.61 7.37
C TYR A 244 -13.85 0.93 7.25
N PRO A 245 -14.58 1.75 8.02
CA PRO A 245 -14.44 3.21 7.92
C PRO A 245 -13.07 3.77 8.35
N LEU A 246 -12.24 2.94 9.01
CA LEU A 246 -10.89 3.30 9.48
C LEU A 246 -9.79 2.69 8.60
N GLY A 247 -10.13 1.74 7.75
CA GLY A 247 -9.20 0.80 7.10
C GLY A 247 -9.22 -0.52 7.86
N GLY A 248 -9.80 -1.55 7.24
CA GLY A 248 -9.86 -2.90 7.81
C GLY A 248 -8.61 -3.73 7.46
N PRO A 249 -8.36 -4.85 8.15
CA PRO A 249 -7.28 -5.76 7.75
C PRO A 249 -7.49 -6.29 6.32
N PHE A 250 -6.44 -6.18 5.50
CA PHE A 250 -6.33 -6.61 4.09
C PHE A 250 -7.23 -5.88 3.08
N ASP A 251 -8.54 -5.86 3.29
CA ASP A 251 -9.51 -5.28 2.34
C ASP A 251 -10.50 -4.36 3.05
N TYR A 252 -10.88 -3.28 2.37
CA TYR A 252 -11.91 -2.34 2.81
C TYR A 252 -12.52 -1.59 1.60
N PRO A 253 -13.86 -1.39 1.59
CA PRO A 253 -14.59 -1.01 0.38
C PRO A 253 -14.62 0.50 0.07
N ASN A 254 -14.22 1.35 1.00
CA ASN A 254 -14.31 2.80 0.89
C ASN A 254 -12.95 3.44 1.21
N PRO A 255 -12.60 4.58 0.61
CA PRO A 255 -11.44 5.36 1.04
C PRO A 255 -11.46 5.68 2.55
N THR A 256 -10.28 5.64 3.16
CA THR A 256 -10.07 5.78 4.60
C THR A 256 -8.97 6.80 4.87
N TRP A 257 -8.33 6.71 6.05
CA TRP A 257 -7.21 7.58 6.40
C TRP A 257 -6.04 7.47 5.41
N GLN A 258 -5.74 6.27 4.92
CA GLN A 258 -4.62 6.04 4.00
C GLN A 258 -4.79 6.82 2.69
N GLU A 259 -6.03 6.92 2.20
CA GLU A 259 -6.38 7.55 0.92
C GLU A 259 -6.55 9.07 1.00
N LEU A 260 -6.36 9.68 2.18
CA LEU A 260 -6.33 11.14 2.29
C LEU A 260 -5.28 11.73 1.36
N ASN A 261 -5.55 12.90 0.81
CA ASN A 261 -4.66 13.59 -0.12
C ASN A 261 -4.54 15.09 0.21
N TRP A 262 -3.39 15.68 -0.05
CA TRP A 262 -3.19 17.13 0.09
C TRP A 262 -3.94 17.93 -0.97
N ASN A 263 -4.22 17.33 -2.13
CA ASN A 263 -4.90 18.01 -3.23
C ASN A 263 -6.42 17.75 -3.17
N PRO A 264 -7.26 18.76 -2.89
CA PRO A 264 -8.70 18.53 -2.66
C PRO A 264 -9.46 17.79 -3.77
N PRO A 265 -9.18 17.98 -5.08
CA PRO A 265 -9.85 17.21 -6.14
C PRO A 265 -9.49 15.73 -6.17
N ASP A 266 -8.37 15.34 -5.55
CA ASP A 266 -7.85 13.97 -5.51
C ASP A 266 -7.99 13.35 -4.09
N ASP A 267 -8.63 14.05 -3.15
CA ASP A 267 -8.82 13.67 -1.76
C ASP A 267 -10.18 12.99 -1.51
N SER A 268 -10.30 12.22 -0.42
CA SER A 268 -11.58 11.68 0.07
C SER A 268 -11.95 12.21 1.46
N GLN A 269 -13.24 12.49 1.65
CA GLN A 269 -13.81 12.96 2.92
C GLN A 269 -14.49 11.85 3.72
N ASP A 270 -14.47 10.60 3.26
CA ASP A 270 -15.22 9.48 3.84
C ASP A 270 -14.89 9.24 5.32
N PHE A 271 -13.59 9.24 5.67
CA PHE A 271 -13.14 9.12 7.07
C PHE A 271 -13.69 10.25 7.95
N TYR A 272 -13.64 11.51 7.48
CA TYR A 272 -14.13 12.65 8.26
C TYR A 272 -15.66 12.68 8.34
N GLN A 273 -16.36 12.18 7.32
CA GLN A 273 -17.81 12.00 7.36
C GLN A 273 -18.21 10.92 8.37
N PHE A 274 -17.48 9.80 8.40
CA PHE A 274 -17.64 8.78 9.42
C PHE A 274 -17.44 9.35 10.83
N CYS A 275 -16.35 10.08 11.04
CA CYS A 275 -16.08 10.71 12.32
C CYS A 275 -17.14 11.75 12.71
N SER A 276 -17.60 12.57 11.76
CA SER A 276 -18.68 13.55 12.00
C SER A 276 -20.00 12.87 12.36
N ASN A 277 -20.27 11.69 11.80
CA ASN A 277 -21.45 10.92 12.14
C ASN A 277 -21.36 10.36 13.57
N ILE A 278 -20.27 9.66 13.92
CA ILE A 278 -20.13 9.09 15.27
C ILE A 278 -20.15 10.18 16.35
N THR A 279 -19.63 11.37 16.04
CA THR A 279 -19.55 12.49 16.98
C THR A 279 -20.81 13.36 17.04
N ASN A 280 -21.76 13.20 16.11
CA ASN A 280 -22.93 14.06 15.95
C ASN A 280 -23.75 14.23 17.26
N PRO A 281 -23.77 15.43 17.87
CA PRO A 281 -24.51 15.68 19.11
C PRO A 281 -26.02 15.86 18.88
N ALA A 282 -26.44 16.11 17.64
CA ALA A 282 -27.83 16.32 17.25
C ALA A 282 -28.48 15.07 16.63
N ALA A 283 -27.92 13.90 16.90
CA ALA A 283 -28.47 12.64 16.41
C ALA A 283 -29.91 12.41 16.92
N PRO A 284 -30.80 11.81 16.10
CA PRO A 284 -32.17 11.53 16.51
C PRO A 284 -32.27 10.68 17.79
N ALA A 285 -33.33 10.89 18.59
CA ALA A 285 -33.49 10.23 19.88
C ALA A 285 -33.52 8.69 19.81
N ASN A 286 -34.01 8.12 18.71
CA ASN A 286 -33.99 6.66 18.49
C ASN A 286 -32.58 6.12 18.23
N ILE A 287 -31.66 6.95 17.73
CA ILE A 287 -30.25 6.61 17.55
C ILE A 287 -29.52 6.73 18.88
N THR A 288 -29.64 7.85 19.58
CA THR A 288 -28.95 8.07 20.87
C THR A 288 -29.44 7.12 21.97
N ALA A 289 -30.68 6.64 21.91
CA ALA A 289 -31.19 5.61 22.81
C ALA A 289 -30.44 4.26 22.71
N VAL A 290 -29.66 4.02 21.65
CA VAL A 290 -28.85 2.81 21.51
C VAL A 290 -27.63 2.83 22.44
N ASP A 291 -27.12 4.01 22.82
CA ASP A 291 -25.92 4.16 23.66
C ASP A 291 -26.04 3.45 25.02
N THR A 292 -27.26 3.25 25.53
CA THR A 292 -27.48 2.56 26.82
C THR A 292 -27.95 1.12 26.68
N LYS A 293 -28.24 0.62 25.46
CA LYS A 293 -28.82 -0.72 25.26
C LYS A 293 -27.92 -1.85 25.75
N LEU A 294 -26.61 -1.71 25.54
CA LEU A 294 -25.62 -2.71 25.90
C LEU A 294 -24.96 -2.45 27.27
N ALA A 295 -25.39 -1.40 27.98
CA ALA A 295 -24.80 -1.00 29.27
C ALA A 295 -24.88 -2.10 30.34
N LYS A 296 -25.90 -2.98 30.27
CA LYS A 296 -26.03 -4.16 31.14
C LYS A 296 -24.81 -5.09 31.12
N TYR A 297 -24.05 -5.09 30.04
CA TYR A 297 -22.85 -5.92 29.88
C TYR A 297 -21.57 -5.23 30.36
N THR A 298 -21.63 -3.93 30.67
CA THR A 298 -20.48 -3.11 31.04
C THR A 298 -20.81 -2.28 32.29
N GLN A 299 -21.29 -2.96 33.34
CA GLN A 299 -21.54 -2.38 34.67
C GLN A 299 -22.52 -1.19 34.70
N GLY A 300 -23.42 -1.09 33.72
CA GLY A 300 -24.37 0.02 33.60
C GLY A 300 -23.82 1.26 32.90
N GLU A 301 -22.56 1.25 32.44
CA GLU A 301 -21.93 2.38 31.77
C GLU A 301 -22.40 2.53 30.31
N PRO A 302 -22.92 3.70 29.90
CA PRO A 302 -23.30 3.96 28.52
C PRO A 302 -22.14 3.85 27.52
N TRP A 303 -22.41 3.31 26.33
CA TRP A 303 -21.49 3.23 25.21
C TRP A 303 -21.66 4.49 24.35
N THR A 304 -21.10 5.62 24.81
CA THR A 304 -21.29 6.94 24.19
C THR A 304 -20.93 6.93 22.70
N GLY A 305 -21.90 7.24 21.84
CA GLY A 305 -21.74 7.25 20.38
C GLY A 305 -22.04 5.93 19.68
N LEU A 306 -22.36 4.85 20.41
CA LEU A 306 -22.68 3.53 19.84
C LEU A 306 -23.82 3.61 18.83
N GLY A 307 -24.87 4.37 19.14
CA GLY A 307 -26.01 4.53 18.24
C GLY A 307 -25.62 5.10 16.89
N ASN A 308 -24.81 6.16 16.88
CA ASN A 308 -24.33 6.79 15.66
C ASN A 308 -23.41 5.85 14.88
N TYR A 309 -22.48 5.16 15.56
CA TYR A 309 -21.59 4.20 14.92
C TYR A 309 -22.39 3.06 14.26
N ALA A 310 -23.31 2.45 15.00
CA ALA A 310 -24.19 1.42 14.47
C ALA A 310 -25.09 1.94 13.33
N ALA A 311 -25.54 3.19 13.39
CA ALA A 311 -26.30 3.81 12.31
C ALA A 311 -25.46 3.95 11.03
N TYR A 312 -24.19 4.34 11.15
CA TYR A 312 -23.28 4.40 10.00
C TYR A 312 -23.08 3.02 9.39
N ILE A 313 -22.75 2.02 10.19
CA ILE A 313 -22.54 0.65 9.69
C ILE A 313 -23.79 0.13 8.98
N ARG A 314 -24.99 0.30 9.56
CA ARG A 314 -26.25 -0.11 8.92
C ARG A 314 -26.59 0.67 7.65
N GLY A 315 -26.21 1.95 7.59
CA GLY A 315 -26.58 2.86 6.50
C GLY A 315 -25.59 2.93 5.36
N VAL A 316 -24.32 2.62 5.61
CA VAL A 316 -23.21 2.78 4.65
C VAL A 316 -22.53 1.46 4.35
N ILE A 317 -22.21 0.65 5.38
CA ILE A 317 -21.41 -0.58 5.21
C ILE A 317 -22.29 -1.79 4.87
N VAL A 318 -23.32 -2.08 5.65
CA VAL A 318 -24.25 -3.20 5.41
C VAL A 318 -24.85 -3.18 3.99
N PRO A 319 -25.26 -2.02 3.42
CA PRO A 319 -25.81 -1.96 2.06
C PRO A 319 -24.84 -2.31 0.94
N LEU A 320 -23.53 -2.38 1.21
CA LEU A 320 -22.53 -2.82 0.23
C LEU A 320 -22.71 -4.31 -0.12
N CYS A 321 -23.22 -5.11 0.83
CA CYS A 321 -23.62 -6.50 0.59
C CYS A 321 -24.93 -6.54 -0.22
N THR A 322 -24.80 -6.39 -1.54
CA THR A 322 -25.95 -6.25 -2.45
C THR A 322 -26.87 -7.47 -2.48
N SER A 323 -26.35 -8.66 -2.13
CA SER A 323 -27.15 -9.88 -2.05
C SER A 323 -28.03 -9.95 -0.79
N GLY A 324 -27.72 -9.13 0.24
CA GLY A 324 -28.33 -9.18 1.56
C GLY A 324 -27.96 -10.43 2.38
N ARG A 325 -27.16 -11.35 1.83
CA ARG A 325 -26.71 -12.56 2.53
C ARG A 325 -25.41 -12.26 3.28
N LEU A 326 -25.52 -11.53 4.39
CA LEU A 326 -24.37 -10.93 5.09
C LEU A 326 -23.23 -11.92 5.39
N ASP A 327 -23.54 -13.18 5.68
CA ASP A 327 -22.59 -14.25 5.98
C ASP A 327 -22.21 -15.08 4.74
N THR A 328 -21.86 -14.42 3.64
CA THR A 328 -21.35 -15.05 2.41
C THR A 328 -20.16 -14.28 1.84
N THR A 329 -19.49 -14.89 0.86
CA THR A 329 -18.42 -14.27 0.05
C THR A 329 -18.97 -13.59 -1.21
N ASP A 330 -20.24 -13.17 -1.21
CA ASP A 330 -20.75 -12.35 -2.30
C ASP A 330 -20.10 -10.96 -2.25
N GLU A 331 -20.12 -10.26 -3.38
CA GLU A 331 -19.60 -8.89 -3.47
C GLU A 331 -20.19 -7.99 -2.37
N GLY A 332 -19.29 -7.42 -1.56
CA GLY A 332 -19.61 -6.51 -0.45
C GLY A 332 -20.14 -7.18 0.83
N CYS A 333 -20.22 -8.50 0.90
CA CYS A 333 -20.62 -9.25 2.10
C CYS A 333 -19.41 -9.65 2.96
N PHE A 334 -19.64 -10.18 4.15
CA PHE A 334 -18.64 -10.12 5.25
C PHE A 334 -18.00 -11.46 5.63
N ASN A 335 -18.37 -12.58 4.99
CA ASN A 335 -17.80 -13.87 5.38
C ASN A 335 -16.42 -14.08 4.75
N THR A 336 -15.44 -14.39 5.59
CA THR A 336 -14.07 -14.64 5.16
C THR A 336 -13.63 -16.09 5.48
N GLN A 337 -14.52 -16.89 6.05
CA GLN A 337 -14.30 -18.28 6.44
C GLN A 337 -14.74 -19.25 5.34
N ASN A 338 -14.22 -19.08 4.12
CA ASN A 338 -14.58 -19.90 2.95
C ASN A 338 -13.35 -20.29 2.13
N ALA A 339 -12.69 -21.38 2.54
CA ALA A 339 -11.48 -21.88 1.89
C ALA A 339 -11.65 -22.11 0.38
N THR A 340 -12.78 -22.66 -0.07
CA THR A 340 -13.03 -22.93 -1.50
C THR A 340 -13.06 -21.65 -2.33
N TYR A 341 -13.64 -20.58 -1.78
CA TYR A 341 -13.66 -19.28 -2.45
C TYR A 341 -12.25 -18.67 -2.50
N TRP A 342 -11.55 -18.65 -1.36
CA TRP A 342 -10.24 -18.01 -1.22
C TRP A 342 -9.11 -18.77 -1.93
N SER A 343 -9.24 -20.09 -2.11
CA SER A 343 -8.28 -20.92 -2.85
C SER A 343 -8.42 -20.80 -4.37
N ASN A 344 -9.29 -19.92 -4.88
CA ASN A 344 -9.39 -19.66 -6.31
C ASN A 344 -8.06 -19.11 -6.85
N THR A 345 -7.49 -19.78 -7.86
CA THR A 345 -6.18 -19.45 -8.43
C THR A 345 -6.23 -18.41 -9.54
N ALA A 346 -7.41 -17.87 -9.87
CA ALA A 346 -7.52 -16.82 -10.87
C ALA A 346 -6.60 -15.63 -10.56
N ASN A 347 -5.92 -15.14 -11.60
CA ASN A 347 -5.02 -14.01 -11.50
C ASN A 347 -5.76 -12.75 -11.03
N SER A 348 -5.38 -12.23 -9.87
CA SER A 348 -5.86 -10.95 -9.35
C SER A 348 -4.76 -10.22 -8.59
N ALA A 349 -4.87 -8.89 -8.53
CA ALA A 349 -3.95 -8.05 -7.76
C ALA A 349 -4.01 -8.40 -6.26
N ASP A 350 -5.22 -8.57 -5.72
CA ASP A 350 -5.46 -8.87 -4.30
C ASP A 350 -4.81 -10.21 -3.91
N ARG A 351 -4.95 -11.25 -4.74
CA ARG A 351 -4.31 -12.54 -4.49
C ARG A 351 -2.79 -12.43 -4.51
N SER A 352 -2.25 -11.67 -5.46
CA SER A 352 -0.80 -11.45 -5.57
C SER A 352 -0.26 -10.66 -4.37
N TYR A 353 -0.95 -9.62 -3.95
CA TYR A 353 -0.58 -8.84 -2.76
C TYR A 353 -0.71 -9.65 -1.47
N LEU A 354 -1.77 -10.45 -1.34
CA LEU A 354 -1.93 -11.38 -0.22
C LEU A 354 -0.75 -12.35 -0.17
N TYR A 355 -0.32 -12.91 -1.30
CA TYR A 355 0.82 -13.82 -1.35
C TYR A 355 2.11 -13.14 -0.86
N THR A 356 2.39 -11.91 -1.31
CA THR A 356 3.52 -11.10 -0.82
C THR A 356 3.46 -10.90 0.69
N SER A 357 2.28 -10.58 1.22
CA SER A 357 2.04 -10.42 2.66
C SER A 357 2.23 -11.74 3.41
N CYS A 358 1.76 -12.86 2.86
CA CYS A 358 1.84 -14.17 3.49
C CYS A 358 3.25 -14.79 3.47
N THR A 359 4.13 -14.33 2.58
CA THR A 359 5.45 -14.95 2.36
C THR A 359 6.61 -14.09 2.85
N GLU A 360 6.65 -12.78 2.56
CA GLU A 360 7.84 -11.95 2.78
C GLU A 360 7.56 -10.67 3.59
N LEU A 361 6.41 -10.01 3.39
CA LEU A 361 6.13 -8.70 4.02
C LEU A 361 5.49 -8.82 5.40
N GLY A 362 4.57 -9.77 5.57
CA GLY A 362 3.64 -9.79 6.69
C GLY A 362 2.79 -8.52 6.72
N ALA A 363 3.18 -7.62 7.61
CA ALA A 363 2.52 -6.38 7.95
C ALA A 363 1.02 -6.55 8.18
N PHE A 364 0.62 -7.65 8.85
CA PHE A 364 -0.77 -7.93 9.11
C PHE A 364 -1.36 -6.85 10.02
N ILE A 365 -2.19 -5.99 9.43
CA ILE A 365 -2.94 -4.95 10.15
C ILE A 365 -3.75 -5.65 11.23
N SER A 366 -3.49 -5.29 12.48
CA SER A 366 -4.05 -5.97 13.65
C SER A 366 -4.32 -5.01 14.79
N ALA A 367 -5.07 -5.45 15.79
CA ALA A 367 -5.27 -4.70 17.00
C ALA A 367 -4.02 -4.79 17.90
N PRO A 368 -3.63 -3.71 18.61
CA PRO A 368 -2.63 -3.80 19.66
C PRO A 368 -3.11 -4.73 20.79
N ARG A 369 -2.18 -5.52 21.34
CA ARG A 369 -2.49 -6.45 22.45
C ARG A 369 -2.96 -5.73 23.71
N HIS A 370 -2.45 -4.53 23.95
CA HIS A 370 -2.71 -3.73 25.15
C HIS A 370 -2.82 -2.25 24.79
N GLY A 371 -3.46 -1.48 25.67
CA GLY A 371 -3.64 -0.04 25.48
C GLY A 371 -4.79 0.29 24.53
N PRO A 372 -4.97 1.58 24.18
CA PRO A 372 -6.05 2.04 23.31
C PRO A 372 -6.06 1.31 21.97
N SER A 373 -7.23 0.87 21.51
CA SER A 373 -7.41 0.22 20.21
C SER A 373 -8.56 0.84 19.43
N LEU A 374 -8.37 1.03 18.13
CA LEU A 374 -9.43 1.47 17.21
C LEU A 374 -10.25 0.32 16.63
N ILE A 375 -9.77 -0.91 16.79
CA ILE A 375 -10.41 -2.13 16.28
C ILE A 375 -10.39 -3.24 17.34
N SER A 376 -11.33 -4.18 17.26
CA SER A 376 -11.43 -5.25 18.27
C SER A 376 -10.22 -6.19 18.27
N ARG A 377 -9.79 -6.63 19.47
CA ARG A 377 -8.62 -7.50 19.66
C ARG A 377 -8.75 -8.91 19.09
N VAL A 378 -9.94 -9.29 18.63
CA VAL A 378 -10.13 -10.52 17.84
C VAL A 378 -9.44 -10.44 16.48
N LEU A 379 -9.19 -9.23 15.97
CA LEU A 379 -8.44 -8.98 14.74
C LEU A 379 -6.94 -8.97 15.05
N ASN A 380 -6.33 -10.15 15.02
CA ASN A 380 -4.91 -10.35 15.30
C ASN A 380 -4.19 -11.10 14.18
N GLY A 381 -2.88 -11.27 14.29
CA GLY A 381 -2.06 -11.93 13.28
C GLY A 381 -2.50 -13.36 12.94
N THR A 382 -3.19 -14.07 13.84
CA THR A 382 -3.70 -15.42 13.55
C THR A 382 -4.93 -15.40 12.64
N TYR A 383 -5.78 -14.38 12.74
CA TYR A 383 -6.89 -14.18 11.82
C TYR A 383 -6.38 -13.91 10.40
N MET A 384 -5.37 -13.05 10.28
CA MET A 384 -4.75 -12.75 8.99
C MET A 384 -3.99 -13.95 8.43
N GLN A 385 -3.28 -14.70 9.28
CA GLN A 385 -2.62 -15.94 8.88
C GLN A 385 -3.63 -16.99 8.38
N SER A 386 -4.84 -17.06 8.93
CA SER A 386 -5.85 -18.01 8.44
C SER A 386 -6.34 -17.67 7.03
N TRP A 387 -6.27 -16.41 6.59
CA TRP A 387 -6.52 -16.07 5.18
C TRP A 387 -5.42 -16.61 4.29
N CYS A 388 -4.15 -16.46 4.69
CA CYS A 388 -3.02 -17.03 3.96
C CYS A 388 -3.17 -18.55 3.74
N GLU A 389 -3.48 -19.29 4.81
CA GLU A 389 -3.63 -20.74 4.78
C GLU A 389 -4.81 -21.19 3.90
N GLN A 390 -5.92 -20.44 3.91
CA GLN A 390 -7.08 -20.71 3.05
C GLN A 390 -6.81 -20.37 1.58
N SER A 391 -6.09 -19.28 1.31
CA SER A 391 -5.83 -18.80 -0.04
C SER A 391 -4.75 -19.59 -0.78
N PHE A 392 -3.76 -20.13 -0.05
CA PHE A 392 -2.58 -20.78 -0.61
C PHE A 392 -2.38 -22.19 -0.04
N PRO A 393 -3.27 -23.15 -0.37
CA PRO A 393 -3.03 -24.54 -0.01
C PRO A 393 -1.68 -25.02 -0.59
N PRO A 394 -0.97 -25.96 0.07
CA PRO A 394 0.31 -26.46 -0.42
C PRO A 394 0.21 -27.00 -1.86
N GLY A 395 1.12 -26.53 -2.72
CA GLY A 395 1.28 -27.02 -4.08
C GLY A 395 2.22 -28.23 -4.14
N GLN A 396 2.56 -28.64 -5.36
CA GLN A 396 3.50 -29.73 -5.60
C GLN A 396 4.96 -29.33 -5.33
N TYR A 397 5.30 -28.07 -5.59
CA TYR A 397 6.67 -27.54 -5.55
C TYR A 397 6.85 -26.46 -4.49
N SER A 398 5.77 -25.77 -4.10
CA SER A 398 5.83 -24.65 -3.17
C SER A 398 4.72 -24.71 -2.11
N SER A 399 5.02 -24.14 -0.95
CA SER A 399 4.05 -23.91 0.12
C SER A 399 4.40 -22.59 0.81
N ILE A 400 3.39 -21.83 1.23
CA ILE A 400 3.63 -20.67 2.09
C ILE A 400 4.22 -21.10 3.44
N PRO A 401 5.06 -20.27 4.08
CA PRO A 401 5.54 -20.56 5.42
C PRO A 401 4.41 -20.44 6.45
N SER A 402 4.60 -21.05 7.63
CA SER A 402 3.62 -20.97 8.74
C SER A 402 3.42 -19.55 9.30
N ARG A 403 4.37 -18.65 9.01
CA ARG A 403 4.34 -17.21 9.20
C ARG A 403 5.21 -16.56 8.12
N PRO A 404 4.93 -15.32 7.69
CA PRO A 404 5.79 -14.61 6.74
C PRO A 404 7.26 -14.63 7.18
N ASP A 405 8.15 -14.93 6.25
CA ASP A 405 9.60 -14.90 6.45
C ASP A 405 10.10 -13.46 6.32
N VAL A 406 9.91 -12.70 7.39
CA VAL A 406 10.21 -11.26 7.44
C VAL A 406 11.69 -10.94 7.27
N ASP A 407 12.57 -11.92 7.45
CA ASP A 407 14.01 -11.73 7.32
C ASP A 407 14.42 -11.43 5.87
N VAL A 408 13.66 -11.92 4.88
CA VAL A 408 13.89 -11.64 3.46
C VAL A 408 13.95 -10.13 3.20
N ILE A 409 12.96 -9.38 3.69
CA ILE A 409 12.93 -7.91 3.53
C ILE A 409 13.89 -7.24 4.51
N ASN A 410 13.91 -7.67 5.77
CA ASN A 410 14.71 -7.00 6.81
C ASN A 410 16.22 -7.04 6.52
N ASN A 411 16.70 -8.08 5.81
CA ASN A 411 18.11 -8.21 5.42
C ASN A 411 18.60 -7.14 4.44
N TYR A 412 17.70 -6.38 3.79
CA TYR A 412 18.07 -5.21 2.98
C TYR A 412 18.49 -3.99 3.82
N GLY A 413 18.36 -4.07 5.15
CA GLY A 413 18.88 -3.08 6.10
C GLY A 413 17.83 -2.52 7.05
N GLY A 414 16.55 -2.87 6.91
CA GLY A 414 15.47 -2.44 7.79
C GLY A 414 15.42 -0.92 7.99
N LEU A 415 15.28 -0.46 9.24
CA LEU A 415 15.27 0.98 9.59
C LEU A 415 16.63 1.67 9.34
N ASP A 416 17.68 0.90 9.06
CA ASP A 416 19.02 1.34 8.70
C ASP A 416 19.29 1.24 7.20
N ILE A 417 18.27 0.96 6.38
CA ILE A 417 18.43 0.94 4.93
C ILE A 417 19.02 2.26 4.44
N HIS A 418 20.10 2.14 3.68
CA HIS A 418 20.76 3.25 3.01
C HIS A 418 21.62 2.72 1.87
N ALA A 419 21.73 3.54 0.83
CA ALA A 419 22.67 3.40 -0.27
C ALA A 419 23.01 4.81 -0.78
N PRO A 420 24.19 5.05 -1.36
CA PRO A 420 24.45 6.30 -2.09
C PRO A 420 23.38 6.48 -3.17
N LYS A 421 22.93 7.71 -3.41
CA LYS A 421 21.92 8.00 -4.47
C LYS A 421 20.54 7.33 -4.25
N LEU A 422 20.25 6.87 -3.03
CA LEU A 422 18.91 6.45 -2.61
C LEU A 422 18.30 7.56 -1.74
N ALA A 423 17.21 8.15 -2.23
CA ALA A 423 16.38 9.08 -1.49
C ALA A 423 15.24 8.33 -0.80
N LEU A 424 15.07 8.57 0.51
CA LEU A 424 13.98 8.02 1.32
C LEU A 424 13.06 9.16 1.73
N ILE A 425 11.83 9.15 1.24
CA ILE A 425 10.84 10.21 1.49
C ILE A 425 9.55 9.62 2.05
N ASP A 426 9.08 10.12 3.19
CA ASP A 426 7.91 9.55 3.88
C ASP A 426 6.94 10.64 4.34
N GLY A 427 5.68 10.26 4.57
CA GLY A 427 4.68 11.13 5.20
C GLY A 427 4.61 10.92 6.72
N GLU A 428 4.54 12.01 7.50
CA GLU A 428 4.46 11.93 8.97
C GLU A 428 3.16 11.32 9.50
N ALA A 429 2.06 11.46 8.75
CA ALA A 429 0.73 10.96 9.08
C ALA A 429 0.37 9.69 8.30
N ASP A 430 1.34 9.09 7.60
CA ASP A 430 1.16 7.84 6.86
C ASP A 430 1.03 6.65 7.81
N VAL A 431 -0.01 5.83 7.61
CA VAL A 431 -0.25 4.56 8.31
C VAL A 431 0.88 3.55 8.12
N TRP A 432 1.71 3.70 7.09
CA TRP A 432 2.86 2.85 6.84
C TRP A 432 4.18 3.34 7.45
N VAL A 433 4.22 4.56 8.01
CA VAL A 433 5.48 5.23 8.43
C VAL A 433 6.32 4.38 9.39
N ASP A 434 5.69 3.57 10.25
CA ASP A 434 6.42 2.75 11.22
C ASP A 434 7.11 1.52 10.60
N LEU A 435 6.88 1.25 9.31
CA LEU A 435 7.65 0.29 8.49
C LEU A 435 8.68 0.97 7.57
N THR A 436 8.71 2.31 7.51
CA THR A 436 9.60 3.06 6.61
C THR A 436 10.86 3.59 7.30
N PHE A 437 11.70 4.29 6.55
CA PHE A 437 12.94 4.86 7.08
C PHE A 437 12.68 5.86 8.21
N HIS A 438 11.60 6.64 8.16
CA HIS A 438 11.26 7.61 9.21
C HIS A 438 10.42 7.03 10.37
N SER A 439 10.36 5.70 10.50
CA SER A 439 9.66 5.00 11.58
C SER A 439 9.95 5.54 12.97
N HIS A 440 8.89 5.67 13.79
CA HIS A 440 9.00 6.09 15.18
C HIS A 440 9.72 5.04 16.06
N ASP A 441 9.81 3.79 15.61
CA ASP A 441 10.52 2.71 16.31
C ASP A 441 12.05 2.90 16.31
N LYS A 442 12.57 3.82 15.47
CA LYS A 442 13.96 4.26 15.52
C LYS A 442 14.07 5.69 16.04
N PRO A 443 14.14 5.87 17.37
CA PRO A 443 14.20 7.19 17.97
C PRO A 443 15.52 7.89 17.61
N GLY A 444 15.44 9.20 17.38
CA GLY A 444 16.60 10.05 17.11
C GLY A 444 16.43 10.90 15.86
N ILE A 445 17.27 11.93 15.72
CA ILE A 445 17.27 12.80 14.55
C ILE A 445 18.03 12.09 13.43
N ARG A 446 17.35 11.86 12.30
CA ARG A 446 17.98 11.37 11.07
C ARG A 446 18.48 12.55 10.25
N VAL A 447 19.79 12.66 10.10
CA VAL A 447 20.42 13.76 9.36
C VAL A 447 20.52 13.38 7.88
N SER A 448 19.78 14.10 7.05
CA SER A 448 19.83 13.99 5.59
C SER A 448 21.14 14.56 5.04
N SER A 449 21.63 14.01 3.92
CA SER A 449 22.83 14.49 3.22
C SER A 449 22.69 14.33 1.71
N ASP A 450 23.54 14.98 0.91
CA ASP A 450 23.53 14.79 -0.55
C ASP A 450 23.85 13.33 -0.96
N LYS A 451 24.64 12.61 -0.15
CA LYS A 451 24.99 11.19 -0.41
C LYS A 451 23.88 10.24 0.03
N TYR A 452 23.25 10.51 1.17
CA TYR A 452 22.14 9.74 1.75
C TYR A 452 20.95 10.67 1.98
N PRO A 453 20.23 11.05 0.91
CA PRO A 453 19.11 11.98 1.02
C PRO A 453 17.92 11.33 1.72
N SER A 454 17.34 12.04 2.67
CA SER A 454 16.04 11.71 3.24
C SER A 454 15.18 12.96 3.46
N TYR A 455 13.85 12.79 3.45
CA TYR A 455 12.88 13.86 3.69
C TYR A 455 11.61 13.31 4.37
N LEU A 456 11.15 13.95 5.45
CA LEU A 456 9.87 13.63 6.09
C LEU A 456 8.91 14.78 5.81
N ILE A 457 7.82 14.51 5.09
CA ILE A 457 6.82 15.52 4.75
C ILE A 457 5.86 15.65 5.94
N ALA A 458 5.94 16.79 6.62
CA ALA A 458 5.13 17.08 7.80
C ALA A 458 3.63 17.02 7.48
N GLY A 459 2.86 16.32 8.31
CA GLY A 459 1.42 16.11 8.16
C GLY A 459 0.97 15.29 6.93
N ALA A 460 1.89 14.79 6.11
CA ALA A 460 1.51 14.08 4.89
C ALA A 460 1.10 12.62 5.14
N GLY A 461 0.10 12.15 4.38
CA GLY A 461 -0.31 10.76 4.31
C GLY A 461 0.52 9.95 3.31
N HIS A 462 -0.05 8.85 2.81
CA HIS A 462 0.67 7.84 2.05
C HIS A 462 1.19 8.35 0.70
N HIS A 463 2.53 8.43 0.57
CA HIS A 463 3.28 8.87 -0.62
C HIS A 463 2.68 10.09 -1.36
N TRP A 464 2.35 11.14 -0.60
CA TRP A 464 1.73 12.36 -1.11
C TRP A 464 2.54 13.09 -2.19
N ASP A 465 3.85 12.92 -2.20
CA ASP A 465 4.79 13.38 -3.24
C ASP A 465 4.51 12.76 -4.63
N SER A 466 3.99 11.54 -4.71
CA SER A 466 3.59 10.95 -6.00
C SER A 466 2.24 11.44 -6.52
N SER A 467 1.45 12.12 -5.68
CA SER A 467 0.02 12.29 -5.93
C SER A 467 -0.28 13.07 -7.22
N PRO A 468 -1.39 12.75 -7.91
CA PRO A 468 -1.91 13.64 -8.93
C PRO A 468 -2.11 15.05 -8.37
N ARG A 469 -1.96 16.03 -9.26
CA ARG A 469 -2.06 17.45 -8.94
C ARG A 469 -3.16 18.09 -9.76
N THR A 470 -4.34 17.46 -9.76
CA THR A 470 -5.49 17.90 -10.55
C THR A 470 -5.81 19.37 -10.24
N GLY A 471 -5.75 20.22 -11.26
CA GLY A 471 -6.01 21.66 -11.13
C GLY A 471 -4.80 22.53 -10.76
N VAL A 472 -3.65 21.94 -10.41
CA VAL A 472 -2.40 22.65 -10.08
C VAL A 472 -1.47 22.62 -11.29
N LYS A 473 -0.99 23.79 -11.75
CA LYS A 473 -0.26 23.89 -13.03
C LYS A 473 1.24 23.74 -12.88
N SER A 474 1.80 24.17 -11.74
CA SER A 474 3.23 24.13 -11.49
C SER A 474 3.53 23.86 -10.02
N VAL A 475 4.78 23.50 -9.71
CA VAL A 475 5.22 23.22 -8.33
C VAL A 475 5.07 24.47 -7.45
N GLU A 476 5.21 25.67 -8.02
CA GLU A 476 5.08 26.94 -7.32
C GLU A 476 3.66 27.21 -6.79
N GLU A 477 2.64 26.57 -7.37
CA GLU A 477 1.23 26.71 -6.95
C GLU A 477 0.85 25.74 -5.81
N GLU A 478 1.72 24.80 -5.44
CA GLU A 478 1.45 23.80 -4.41
C GLU A 478 1.53 24.37 -2.99
N PRO A 479 0.83 23.77 -2.02
CA PRO A 479 1.00 24.06 -0.60
C PRO A 479 2.46 23.90 -0.18
N ASP A 480 2.93 24.74 0.75
CA ASP A 480 4.33 24.86 1.13
C ASP A 480 5.03 23.52 1.43
N TYR A 481 4.37 22.62 2.17
CA TYR A 481 4.96 21.34 2.59
C TYR A 481 5.18 20.37 1.42
N ILE A 482 4.26 20.31 0.45
CA ILE A 482 4.42 19.51 -0.78
C ILE A 482 5.37 20.18 -1.75
N ARG A 483 5.25 21.51 -1.91
CA ARG A 483 6.13 22.28 -2.77
C ARG A 483 7.59 22.06 -2.42
N GLU A 484 7.94 22.13 -1.13
CA GLU A 484 9.32 21.90 -0.69
C GLU A 484 9.79 20.46 -0.87
N ALA A 485 8.88 19.48 -0.76
CA ALA A 485 9.18 18.08 -1.07
C ALA A 485 9.52 17.90 -2.56
N HIS A 486 8.67 18.36 -3.48
CA HIS A 486 8.93 18.28 -4.92
C HIS A 486 10.18 19.08 -5.34
N LEU A 487 10.39 20.28 -4.77
CA LEU A 487 11.60 21.05 -5.02
C LEU A 487 12.85 20.32 -4.52
N TRP A 488 12.76 19.62 -3.38
CA TRP A 488 13.84 18.77 -2.89
C TRP A 488 14.13 17.59 -3.83
N GLU A 489 13.11 16.89 -4.31
CA GLU A 489 13.28 15.79 -5.28
C GLU A 489 13.90 16.27 -6.60
N ILE A 490 13.43 17.40 -7.14
CA ILE A 490 14.02 18.02 -8.35
C ILE A 490 15.51 18.31 -8.14
N ARG A 491 15.87 18.92 -7.01
CA ARG A 491 17.29 19.23 -6.70
C ARG A 491 18.11 17.95 -6.55
N THR A 492 17.56 16.93 -5.90
CA THR A 492 18.21 15.63 -5.71
C THR A 492 18.45 14.92 -7.05
N ALA A 493 17.42 14.80 -7.90
CA ALA A 493 17.55 14.22 -9.23
C ALA A 493 18.58 14.98 -10.10
N LYS A 494 18.55 16.32 -10.10
CA LYS A 494 19.53 17.14 -10.84
C LYS A 494 20.98 16.89 -10.39
N ARG A 495 21.22 16.72 -9.08
CA ARG A 495 22.56 16.39 -8.56
C ARG A 495 23.05 15.05 -9.06
N TRP A 496 22.19 14.03 -9.03
CA TRP A 496 22.52 12.69 -9.53
C TRP A 496 22.84 12.69 -11.02
N ILE A 497 22.01 13.35 -11.83
CA ILE A 497 22.24 13.48 -13.28
C ILE A 497 23.55 14.20 -13.56
N ALA A 498 23.85 15.28 -12.82
CA ALA A 498 25.08 16.04 -13.01
C ALA A 498 26.35 15.23 -12.67
N ALA A 499 26.25 14.28 -11.74
CA ALA A 499 27.34 13.41 -11.30
C ALA A 499 27.48 12.11 -12.12
N TRP A 500 26.45 11.72 -12.88
CA TRP A 500 26.44 10.50 -13.69
C TRP A 500 27.60 10.45 -14.68
N GLY A 501 28.28 9.30 -14.75
CA GLY A 501 29.44 9.09 -15.63
C GLY A 501 30.73 9.83 -15.22
N LYS A 502 30.72 10.61 -14.14
CA LYS A 502 31.89 11.38 -13.66
C LYS A 502 32.55 10.79 -12.42
N GLY A 503 32.13 9.61 -11.98
CA GLY A 503 32.61 8.96 -10.75
C GLY A 503 32.22 9.69 -9.46
N GLY A 504 31.14 10.48 -9.50
CA GLY A 504 30.67 11.26 -8.34
C GLY A 504 29.68 10.49 -7.46
N TYR A 505 30.01 10.45 -6.16
CA TYR A 505 29.32 9.92 -4.95
C TYR A 505 29.66 8.51 -4.48
#